data_AF-A0A3D3RCH9-F1
#
_entry.id   AF-A0A3D3RCH9-F1
#
_cell.length_a   1.000
_cell.length_b   1.000
_cell.length_c   1.000
_cell.angle_alpha   90.00
_cell.angle_beta   90.00
_cell.angle_gamma   90.00
#
_symmetry.space_group_name_H-M   'P 1'
#
loop_
_entity.id
_entity.type
_entity.pdbx_description
1 polymer ?
#
loop_
_entity_poly.entity_id
_entity_poly.type
_entity_poly.pdbx_seq_one_letter_code
_entity_poly.pdbx_strand_id
1 'polypeptide(L)'
;KQAVIIEEDCLHQVSAPEGGTILVCGNLYSTLDVSGFSEIIITGDVRPDGYIRSEKSCHAFIGGRLEGTLQSSDWSKVWIDSDLSGVLKTGFSSTRIHVNGDYTGSIIPHEQPFPFFLTVAGFAANDSLHRIMEYYPNRFNASIAVSDVPPGLYPQEDSHRRNERGNCFARWSVQQQR
;
A
#
# COMPACT_ATOMS: atom_id res chain seq x y z
N LYS A 1 -17.51 -18.25 -9.15
CA LYS A 1 -16.25 -17.46 -9.18
C LYS A 1 -15.11 -18.46 -9.14
N GLN A 2 -14.24 -18.42 -10.14
CA GLN A 2 -13.11 -19.34 -10.28
C GLN A 2 -11.97 -18.88 -9.37
N ALA A 3 -11.23 -19.83 -8.81
CA ALA A 3 -10.00 -19.57 -8.08
C ALA A 3 -8.81 -19.98 -8.96
N VAL A 4 -7.77 -19.16 -9.01
CA VAL A 4 -6.48 -19.50 -9.60
C VAL A 4 -5.53 -19.81 -8.46
N ILE A 5 -4.99 -21.03 -8.43
CA ILE A 5 -4.08 -21.48 -7.38
C ILE A 5 -2.75 -21.81 -8.04
N ILE A 6 -1.69 -21.16 -7.54
CA ILE A 6 -0.29 -21.40 -7.91
C ILE A 6 0.37 -21.99 -6.67
N GLU A 7 0.69 -23.28 -6.71
CA GLU A 7 1.16 -24.05 -5.54
C GLU A 7 2.60 -23.69 -5.11
N GLU A 8 3.32 -22.95 -5.93
CA GLU A 8 4.72 -22.55 -5.72
C GLU A 8 4.95 -21.07 -6.07
N ASP A 9 6.19 -20.70 -6.40
CA ASP A 9 6.54 -19.37 -6.90
C ASP A 9 5.82 -19.08 -8.23
N CYS A 10 5.27 -17.87 -8.36
CA CYS A 10 4.69 -17.38 -9.60
C CYS A 10 5.77 -16.77 -10.50
N LEU A 11 6.32 -17.59 -11.39
CA LEU A 11 7.39 -17.21 -12.33
C LEU A 11 6.89 -16.64 -13.67
N HIS A 12 5.59 -16.79 -13.95
CA HIS A 12 4.98 -16.40 -15.21
C HIS A 12 3.82 -15.44 -14.98
N GLN A 13 3.48 -14.68 -16.02
CA GLN A 13 2.35 -13.77 -15.95
C GLN A 13 1.04 -14.58 -15.84
N VAL A 14 0.16 -14.13 -14.96
CA VAL A 14 -1.18 -14.69 -14.76
C VAL A 14 -2.21 -13.60 -14.96
N SER A 15 -3.26 -13.92 -15.71
CA SER A 15 -4.37 -13.00 -15.99
C SER A 15 -5.69 -13.54 -15.46
N ALA A 16 -6.43 -12.70 -14.74
CA ALA A 16 -7.77 -12.97 -14.24
C ALA A 16 -8.72 -11.81 -14.60
N PRO A 17 -9.21 -11.76 -15.85
CA PRO A 17 -9.97 -10.60 -16.36
C PRO A 17 -11.37 -10.45 -15.72
N GLU A 18 -11.93 -11.51 -15.14
CA GLU A 18 -13.19 -11.45 -14.41
C GLU A 18 -13.00 -11.24 -12.89
N GLY A 19 -11.75 -11.22 -12.44
CA GLY A 19 -11.38 -11.21 -11.03
C GLY A 19 -11.54 -12.58 -10.38
N GLY A 20 -11.90 -12.57 -9.09
CA GLY A 20 -11.98 -13.78 -8.27
C GLY A 20 -10.81 -13.89 -7.30
N THR A 21 -10.54 -15.12 -6.85
CA THR A 21 -9.49 -15.37 -5.85
C THR A 21 -8.25 -15.91 -6.54
N ILE A 22 -7.11 -15.29 -6.27
CA ILE A 22 -5.80 -15.73 -6.75
C ILE A 22 -4.95 -16.03 -5.53
N LEU A 23 -4.46 -17.27 -5.45
CA LEU A 23 -3.57 -17.72 -4.39
C LEU A 23 -2.22 -18.11 -4.98
N VAL A 24 -1.16 -17.50 -4.46
CA VAL A 24 0.23 -17.87 -4.72
C VAL A 24 0.84 -18.39 -3.42
N CYS A 25 1.13 -19.69 -3.38
CA CYS A 25 1.70 -20.39 -2.24
C CYS A 25 3.23 -20.20 -2.10
N GLY A 26 3.83 -19.39 -2.97
CA GLY A 26 5.21 -18.93 -2.87
C GLY A 26 5.34 -17.43 -3.11
N ASN A 27 6.45 -17.02 -3.71
CA ASN A 27 6.77 -15.65 -4.07
C ASN A 27 6.21 -15.27 -5.44
N LEU A 28 5.96 -13.98 -5.64
CA LEU A 28 5.62 -13.41 -6.94
C LEU A 28 6.85 -12.78 -7.58
N TYR A 29 7.32 -13.36 -8.70
CA TYR A 29 8.42 -12.83 -9.53
C TYR A 29 7.92 -12.20 -10.84
N SER A 30 6.62 -12.31 -11.13
CA SER A 30 6.02 -11.88 -12.39
C SER A 30 4.79 -11.02 -12.17
N THR A 31 3.97 -10.85 -13.22
CA THR A 31 2.78 -10.00 -13.19
C THR A 31 1.51 -10.79 -12.92
N LEU A 32 0.75 -10.38 -11.91
CA LEU A 32 -0.67 -10.70 -11.77
C LEU A 32 -1.47 -9.56 -12.38
N ASP A 33 -2.17 -9.82 -13.50
CA ASP A 33 -3.05 -8.85 -14.15
C ASP A 33 -4.51 -9.22 -13.90
N VAL A 34 -5.17 -8.48 -13.02
CA VAL A 34 -6.52 -8.78 -12.56
C VAL A 34 -7.45 -7.63 -12.89
N SER A 35 -8.62 -7.97 -13.39
CA SER A 35 -9.73 -7.02 -13.50
C SER A 35 -10.89 -7.53 -12.65
N GLY A 36 -11.99 -6.79 -12.53
CA GLY A 36 -13.09 -7.21 -11.64
C GLY A 36 -12.77 -7.07 -10.13
N PHE A 37 -13.67 -7.57 -9.28
CA PHE A 37 -13.42 -7.66 -7.84
C PHE A 37 -12.48 -8.84 -7.58
N SER A 38 -11.30 -8.55 -7.02
CA SER A 38 -10.24 -9.54 -6.83
C SER A 38 -9.81 -9.66 -5.38
N GLU A 39 -9.57 -10.89 -4.96
CA GLU A 39 -8.90 -11.24 -3.71
C GLU A 39 -7.59 -11.93 -4.06
N ILE A 40 -6.47 -11.31 -3.71
CA ILE A 40 -5.12 -11.77 -4.04
C ILE A 40 -4.43 -12.16 -2.74
N ILE A 41 -3.95 -13.39 -2.67
CA ILE A 41 -3.24 -13.93 -1.52
C ILE A 41 -1.89 -14.41 -2.02
N ILE A 42 -0.83 -13.80 -1.52
CA ILE A 42 0.55 -14.21 -1.79
C ILE A 42 1.13 -14.58 -0.43
N THR A 43 1.50 -15.84 -0.24
CA THR A 43 2.00 -16.32 1.04
C THR A 43 3.47 -15.95 1.27
N GLY A 44 4.25 -15.79 0.20
CA GLY A 44 5.62 -15.29 0.23
C GLY A 44 5.73 -13.80 -0.09
N ASP A 45 6.87 -13.42 -0.65
CA ASP A 45 7.20 -12.05 -1.03
C ASP A 45 6.62 -11.67 -2.40
N VAL A 46 6.32 -10.39 -2.57
CA VAL A 46 6.28 -9.78 -3.91
C VAL A 46 7.67 -9.23 -4.18
N ARG A 47 8.45 -9.96 -4.98
CA ARG A 47 9.86 -9.67 -5.28
C ARG A 47 9.98 -8.40 -6.13
N PRO A 48 11.17 -7.82 -6.32
CA PRO A 48 11.33 -6.54 -7.04
C PRO A 48 10.71 -6.52 -8.45
N ASP A 49 10.77 -7.63 -9.17
CA ASP A 49 10.16 -7.79 -10.51
C ASP A 49 8.67 -8.18 -10.47
N GLY A 50 8.17 -8.53 -9.27
CA GLY A 50 6.79 -8.86 -9.02
C GLY A 50 5.88 -7.65 -9.18
N TYR A 51 4.78 -7.84 -9.89
CA TYR A 51 3.82 -6.77 -10.17
C TYR A 51 2.39 -7.25 -9.99
N ILE A 52 1.61 -6.55 -9.19
CA ILE A 52 0.16 -6.78 -9.06
C ILE A 52 -0.55 -5.59 -9.71
N ARG A 53 -1.26 -5.84 -10.82
CA ARG A 53 -2.11 -4.85 -11.49
C ARG A 53 -3.58 -5.20 -11.24
N SER A 54 -4.32 -4.28 -10.62
CA SER A 54 -5.77 -4.39 -10.47
C SER A 54 -6.48 -3.21 -11.14
N GLU A 55 -7.37 -3.51 -12.09
CA GLU A 55 -8.18 -2.50 -12.78
C GLU A 55 -9.51 -2.13 -12.09
N LYS A 56 -9.86 -2.82 -11.00
CA LYS A 56 -11.02 -2.48 -10.16
C LYS A 56 -10.70 -2.73 -8.68
N SER A 57 -11.70 -3.10 -7.88
CA SER A 57 -11.57 -3.35 -6.45
C SER A 57 -10.63 -4.53 -6.15
N CYS A 58 -9.62 -4.30 -5.31
CA CYS A 58 -8.65 -5.32 -4.93
C CYS A 58 -8.49 -5.43 -3.42
N HIS A 59 -8.61 -6.65 -2.90
CA HIS A 59 -8.12 -7.02 -1.57
C HIS A 59 -6.86 -7.85 -1.74
N ALA A 60 -5.73 -7.38 -1.22
CA ALA A 60 -4.46 -8.08 -1.30
C ALA A 60 -3.95 -8.42 0.10
N PHE A 61 -3.58 -9.68 0.31
CA PHE A 61 -2.79 -10.15 1.43
C PHE A 61 -1.43 -10.63 0.92
N ILE A 62 -0.36 -10.10 1.50
CA ILE A 62 1.03 -10.47 1.20
C ILE A 62 1.65 -10.92 2.52
N GLY A 63 1.96 -12.21 2.63
CA GLY A 63 2.53 -12.82 3.83
C GLY A 63 4.01 -12.48 4.03
N GLY A 64 4.72 -12.20 2.94
CA GLY A 64 6.11 -11.73 2.97
C GLY A 64 6.24 -10.23 2.76
N ARG A 65 7.40 -9.83 2.25
CA ARG A 65 7.74 -8.44 1.91
C ARG A 65 7.10 -8.01 0.60
N LEU A 66 6.71 -6.74 0.52
CA LEU A 66 6.37 -6.09 -0.74
C LEU A 66 7.58 -5.26 -1.22
N GLU A 67 8.43 -5.86 -2.06
CA GLU A 67 9.59 -5.23 -2.71
C GLU A 67 9.26 -4.76 -4.13
N GLY A 68 8.31 -5.42 -4.78
CA GLY A 68 7.83 -5.08 -6.13
C GLY A 68 6.77 -3.98 -6.14
N THR A 69 5.85 -4.06 -7.10
CA THR A 69 4.79 -3.05 -7.27
C THR A 69 3.39 -3.63 -7.08
N LEU A 70 2.54 -2.92 -6.33
CA LEU A 70 1.09 -3.14 -6.32
C LEU A 70 0.41 -1.87 -6.83
N GLN A 71 -0.36 -1.99 -7.91
CA GLN A 71 -1.15 -0.91 -8.49
C GLN A 71 -2.63 -1.29 -8.50
N SER A 72 -3.47 -0.40 -7.95
CA SER A 72 -4.93 -0.47 -8.05
C SER A 72 -5.45 0.80 -8.73
N SER A 73 -6.40 0.67 -9.63
CA SER A 73 -7.08 1.83 -10.23
C SER A 73 -8.30 2.30 -9.42
N ASP A 74 -8.94 1.44 -8.63
CA ASP A 74 -10.14 1.77 -7.82
C ASP A 74 -9.86 1.50 -6.32
N TRP A 75 -10.87 1.05 -5.56
CA TRP A 75 -10.80 0.77 -4.13
C TRP A 75 -9.81 -0.35 -3.83
N SER A 76 -9.00 -0.20 -2.78
CA SER A 76 -8.14 -1.29 -2.33
C SER A 76 -8.02 -1.43 -0.82
N LYS A 77 -7.86 -2.68 -0.38
CA LYS A 77 -7.43 -3.04 0.97
C LYS A 77 -6.21 -3.94 0.86
N VAL A 78 -5.08 -3.48 1.38
CA VAL A 78 -3.79 -4.18 1.28
C VAL A 78 -3.29 -4.48 2.68
N TRP A 79 -2.94 -5.74 2.93
CA TRP A 79 -2.29 -6.21 4.14
C TRP A 79 -0.96 -6.83 3.78
N ILE A 80 0.11 -6.32 4.39
CA ILE A 80 1.48 -6.80 4.22
C ILE A 80 1.92 -7.25 5.60
N ASP A 81 2.14 -8.56 5.77
CA ASP A 81 2.50 -9.16 7.06
C ASP A 81 3.99 -8.99 7.40
N SER A 82 4.75 -8.32 6.53
CA SER A 82 6.16 -7.96 6.68
C SER A 82 6.42 -6.51 6.23
N ASP A 83 7.60 -6.25 5.68
CA ASP A 83 8.07 -4.91 5.27
C ASP A 83 7.49 -4.46 3.92
N LEU A 84 7.32 -3.14 3.78
CA LEU A 84 7.04 -2.45 2.52
C LEU A 84 8.25 -1.61 2.09
N SER A 85 9.01 -2.12 1.12
CA SER A 85 10.16 -1.42 0.50
C SER A 85 9.94 -1.08 -0.97
N GLY A 86 8.94 -1.68 -1.60
CA GLY A 86 8.55 -1.48 -3.00
C GLY A 86 7.63 -0.28 -3.23
N VAL A 87 6.77 -0.40 -4.24
CA VAL A 87 5.89 0.68 -4.69
C VAL A 87 4.42 0.29 -4.58
N LEU A 88 3.63 1.14 -3.93
CA LEU A 88 2.18 1.03 -3.85
C LEU A 88 1.54 2.21 -4.59
N LYS A 89 0.78 1.93 -5.64
CA LYS A 89 0.09 2.93 -6.44
C LYS A 89 -1.42 2.87 -6.20
N THR A 90 -1.99 3.92 -5.61
CA THR A 90 -3.40 3.90 -5.16
C THR A 90 -4.39 4.38 -6.23
N GLY A 91 -5.62 3.88 -6.19
CA GLY A 91 -6.70 4.20 -7.12
C GLY A 91 -7.61 5.37 -6.72
N PHE A 92 -8.74 5.51 -7.44
CA PHE A 92 -9.62 6.69 -7.43
C PHE A 92 -10.72 6.72 -6.35
N SER A 93 -10.86 5.76 -5.43
CA SER A 93 -12.01 5.78 -4.48
C SER A 93 -11.59 5.81 -3.01
N SER A 94 -10.97 4.75 -2.50
CA SER A 94 -10.26 4.79 -1.22
C SER A 94 -9.26 3.64 -1.12
N THR A 95 -8.24 3.80 -0.30
CA THR A 95 -7.22 2.76 -0.11
C THR A 95 -6.89 2.63 1.38
N ARG A 96 -6.81 1.40 1.86
CA ARG A 96 -6.37 1.08 3.22
C ARG A 96 -5.17 0.15 3.14
N ILE A 97 -4.05 0.56 3.72
CA ILE A 97 -2.81 -0.20 3.72
C ILE A 97 -2.41 -0.48 5.16
N HIS A 98 -2.17 -1.75 5.47
CA HIS A 98 -1.60 -2.21 6.71
C HIS A 98 -0.24 -2.85 6.42
N VAL A 99 0.79 -2.38 7.12
CA VAL A 99 2.16 -2.90 7.07
C VAL A 99 2.51 -3.35 8.47
N ASN A 100 2.73 -4.66 8.65
CA ASN A 100 3.10 -5.20 9.96
C ASN A 100 4.58 -4.96 10.29
N GLY A 101 5.44 -4.84 9.27
CA GLY A 101 6.86 -4.50 9.38
C GLY A 101 7.15 -3.02 9.14
N ASP A 102 8.36 -2.75 8.63
CA ASP A 102 8.85 -1.41 8.35
C ASP A 102 8.33 -0.87 7.00
N TYR A 103 8.13 0.45 6.93
CA TYR A 103 7.79 1.16 5.69
C TYR A 103 8.96 2.04 5.23
N THR A 104 9.58 1.65 4.13
CA THR A 104 10.69 2.37 3.48
C THR A 104 10.47 2.65 1.99
N GLY A 105 9.42 2.07 1.41
CA GLY A 105 9.08 2.20 0.00
C GLY A 105 8.34 3.49 -0.37
N SER A 106 7.64 3.45 -1.50
CA SER A 106 6.88 4.59 -2.04
C SER A 106 5.39 4.31 -2.12
N ILE A 107 4.57 5.24 -1.62
CA ILE A 107 3.13 5.23 -1.82
C ILE A 107 2.76 6.47 -2.63
N ILE A 108 2.26 6.27 -3.84
CA ILE A 108 1.97 7.34 -4.79
C ILE A 108 0.58 7.13 -5.42
N PRO A 109 -0.07 8.21 -5.87
CA PRO A 109 -1.32 8.08 -6.60
C PRO A 109 -1.06 7.49 -7.99
N HIS A 110 -1.80 6.43 -8.35
CA HIS A 110 -1.89 6.02 -9.75
C HIS A 110 -2.87 6.93 -10.51
N GLU A 111 -4.02 7.16 -9.88
CA GLU A 111 -5.13 7.97 -10.37
C GLU A 111 -5.19 9.32 -9.60
N GLN A 112 -6.31 10.03 -9.66
CA GLN A 112 -6.50 11.18 -8.77
C GLN A 112 -6.38 10.76 -7.29
N PRO A 113 -5.72 11.55 -6.42
CA PRO A 113 -5.63 11.25 -4.99
C PRO A 113 -6.99 11.17 -4.29
N PHE A 114 -7.27 10.06 -3.63
CA PHE A 114 -8.49 9.81 -2.84
C PHE A 114 -8.18 9.43 -1.38
N PRO A 115 -9.19 9.39 -0.48
CA PRO A 115 -8.98 9.08 0.93
C PRO A 115 -8.20 7.78 1.14
N PHE A 116 -7.09 7.92 1.85
CA PHE A 116 -6.07 6.92 2.06
C PHE A 116 -5.77 6.79 3.56
N PHE A 117 -5.72 5.54 4.03
CA PHE A 117 -5.39 5.20 5.41
C PHE A 117 -4.18 4.27 5.45
N LEU A 118 -3.19 4.62 6.24
CA LEU A 118 -1.98 3.82 6.46
C LEU A 118 -1.88 3.38 7.92
N THR A 119 -1.50 2.13 8.15
CA THR A 119 -1.05 1.68 9.46
C THR A 119 0.28 0.98 9.29
N VAL A 120 1.29 1.40 10.06
CA VAL A 120 2.62 0.78 10.08
C VAL A 120 2.90 0.34 11.51
N ALA A 121 3.05 -0.97 11.73
CA ALA A 121 3.36 -1.53 13.03
C ALA A 121 4.88 -1.57 13.31
N GLY A 122 5.72 -1.46 12.28
CA GLY A 122 7.15 -1.21 12.41
C GLY A 122 7.52 0.27 12.34
N PHE A 123 8.69 0.54 11.77
CA PHE A 123 9.26 1.88 11.59
C PHE A 123 8.77 2.54 10.30
N ALA A 124 8.43 3.83 10.36
CA ALA A 124 8.29 4.70 9.20
C ALA A 124 8.95 6.06 9.48
N ALA A 125 9.84 6.50 8.60
CA ALA A 125 10.46 7.82 8.69
C ALA A 125 9.41 8.91 8.47
N ASN A 126 9.46 9.99 9.27
CA ASN A 126 8.52 11.10 9.18
C ASN A 126 8.57 11.78 7.79
N ASP A 127 9.75 11.87 7.19
CA ASP A 127 9.93 12.39 5.84
C ASP A 127 9.15 11.59 4.79
N SER A 128 9.05 10.25 4.92
CA SER A 128 8.25 9.42 4.01
C SER A 128 6.75 9.76 4.12
N LEU A 129 6.27 10.09 5.31
CA LEU A 129 4.87 10.48 5.55
C LEU A 129 4.59 11.88 5.00
N HIS A 130 5.55 12.80 5.09
CA HIS A 130 5.48 14.10 4.45
C HIS A 130 5.41 13.97 2.91
N ARG A 131 6.20 13.09 2.30
CA ARG A 131 6.12 12.83 0.85
C ARG A 131 4.74 12.31 0.43
N ILE A 132 4.13 11.42 1.22
CA ILE A 132 2.74 10.99 0.96
C ILE A 132 1.80 12.20 1.06
N MET A 133 1.94 13.03 2.10
CA MET A 133 1.10 14.21 2.28
C MET A 133 1.13 15.17 1.09
N GLU A 134 2.27 15.32 0.40
CA GLU A 134 2.38 16.14 -0.81
C GLU A 134 1.42 15.67 -1.93
N TYR A 135 1.27 14.35 -2.09
CA TYR A 135 0.35 13.78 -3.06
C TYR A 135 -1.12 13.76 -2.59
N TYR A 136 -1.38 13.61 -1.29
CA TYR A 136 -2.73 13.41 -0.72
C TYR A 136 -3.14 14.51 0.27
N PRO A 137 -3.11 15.80 -0.12
CA PRO A 137 -3.53 16.85 0.79
C PRO A 137 -5.00 16.68 1.15
N ASN A 138 -5.32 16.72 2.44
CA ASN A 138 -6.66 16.50 3.02
C ASN A 138 -7.22 15.07 2.92
N ARG A 139 -6.43 14.10 2.46
CA ARG A 139 -6.94 12.75 2.15
C ARG A 139 -6.14 11.65 2.83
N PHE A 140 -5.17 11.98 3.67
CA PHE A 140 -4.25 11.03 4.28
C PHE A 140 -4.40 10.96 5.80
N ASN A 141 -4.64 9.77 6.33
CA ASN A 141 -4.52 9.49 7.76
C ASN A 141 -3.58 8.31 8.00
N ALA A 142 -2.73 8.39 9.02
CA ALA A 142 -1.91 7.24 9.42
C ALA A 142 -1.78 7.01 10.92
N SER A 143 -1.50 5.76 11.28
CA SER A 143 -1.04 5.36 12.61
C SER A 143 0.29 4.65 12.48
N ILE A 144 1.32 5.20 13.14
CA ILE A 144 2.71 4.76 13.03
C ILE A 144 3.19 4.33 14.42
N ALA A 145 3.60 3.08 14.54
CA ALA A 145 4.11 2.55 15.80
C ALA A 145 5.45 3.22 16.16
N VAL A 146 6.41 3.23 15.23
CA VAL A 146 7.76 3.76 15.48
C VAL A 146 8.16 4.74 14.38
N SER A 147 8.75 5.87 14.75
CA SER A 147 9.29 6.87 13.80
C SER A 147 10.58 7.50 14.33
N ASP A 148 11.22 8.32 13.51
CA ASP A 148 12.41 9.11 13.85
C ASP A 148 12.09 10.41 14.62
N VAL A 149 10.80 10.73 14.75
CA VAL A 149 10.28 11.88 15.50
C VAL A 149 9.62 11.47 16.82
N PRO A 150 9.52 12.38 17.83
CA PRO A 150 8.89 12.08 19.10
C PRO A 150 7.42 11.60 18.97
N PRO A 151 6.89 10.84 19.93
CA PRO A 151 5.47 10.46 19.93
C PRO A 151 4.53 11.67 19.91
N GLY A 152 3.41 11.57 19.20
CA GLY A 152 2.44 12.66 19.10
C GLY A 152 1.63 12.65 17.81
N LEU A 153 0.90 13.75 17.57
CA LEU A 153 0.13 13.98 16.36
C LEU A 153 0.88 14.93 15.42
N TYR A 154 0.94 14.54 14.15
CA TYR A 154 1.66 15.21 13.08
C TYR A 154 0.73 15.49 11.89
N PRO A 155 1.06 16.48 11.03
CA PRO A 155 2.14 17.45 11.22
C PRO A 155 1.82 18.43 12.36
N GLN A 156 2.85 18.80 13.13
CA GLN A 156 2.73 19.73 14.25
C GLN A 156 2.58 21.19 13.78
N GLU A 157 3.37 21.58 12.77
CA GLU A 157 3.39 22.95 12.27
C GLU A 157 2.20 23.27 11.37
N ASP A 158 1.68 24.50 11.50
CA ASP A 158 0.60 25.01 10.67
C ASP A 158 1.02 25.29 9.22
N SER A 159 2.31 25.53 8.98
CA SER A 159 2.93 25.61 7.64
C SER A 159 2.64 24.35 6.83
N HIS A 160 2.86 23.17 7.41
CA HIS A 160 2.59 21.86 6.82
C HIS A 160 1.09 21.52 6.72
N ARG A 161 0.25 22.31 7.39
CA ARG A 161 -1.21 22.25 7.27
C ARG A 161 -1.73 23.18 6.18
N ARG A 162 -0.86 23.75 5.35
CA ARG A 162 -1.21 24.57 4.19
C ARG A 162 -0.37 24.17 2.99
N ASN A 163 -0.96 24.17 1.82
CA ASN A 163 -0.25 24.03 0.54
C ASN A 163 -0.83 25.00 -0.49
N GLU A 164 -0.32 24.97 -1.72
CA GLU A 164 -0.82 25.79 -2.84
C GLU A 164 -2.32 25.60 -3.13
N ARG A 165 -2.92 24.51 -2.62
CA ARG A 165 -4.34 24.17 -2.78
C ARG A 165 -5.19 24.51 -1.56
N GLY A 166 -4.64 25.18 -0.54
CA GLY A 166 -5.34 25.60 0.68
C GLY A 166 -4.91 24.82 1.92
N ASN A 167 -5.85 24.57 2.84
CA ASN A 167 -5.56 23.81 4.06
C ASN A 167 -5.26 22.33 3.73
N CYS A 168 -4.41 21.70 4.55
CA CYS A 168 -4.07 20.28 4.56
C CYS A 168 -4.50 19.65 5.90
N PHE A 169 -5.46 18.74 5.84
CA PHE A 169 -6.01 17.97 6.96
C PHE A 169 -5.37 16.59 7.07
N ALA A 170 -4.26 16.34 6.37
CA ALA A 170 -3.52 15.11 6.55
C ALA A 170 -3.02 15.01 8.00
N ARG A 171 -3.14 13.82 8.60
CA ARG A 171 -2.77 13.58 10.00
C ARG A 171 -2.16 12.22 10.20
N TRP A 172 -1.14 12.13 11.03
CA TRP A 172 -0.67 10.84 11.52
C TRP A 172 -0.31 10.89 13.01
N SER A 173 -0.49 9.76 13.69
CA SER A 173 -0.01 9.57 15.05
C SER A 173 1.27 8.74 15.06
N VAL A 174 2.23 9.14 15.89
CA VAL A 174 3.45 8.37 16.20
C VAL A 174 3.38 7.90 17.64
N GLN A 175 3.62 6.62 17.90
CA GLN A 175 3.52 6.03 19.25
C GLN A 175 4.87 6.00 19.98
N GLN A 176 5.97 5.73 19.28
CA GLN A 176 7.32 5.60 19.83
C GLN A 176 8.36 6.25 18.91
N GLN A 177 9.47 6.69 19.48
CA GLN A 177 10.62 7.22 18.74
C GLN A 177 11.78 6.21 18.77
N ARG A 178 12.46 6.04 17.64
CA ARG A 178 13.71 5.26 17.52
C ARG A 178 14.80 6.08 16.84
#